data_AF-I9PX94-F1
#
_entry.id   AF-I9PX94-F1
#
_cell.length_a   1.000
_cell.length_b   1.000
_cell.length_c   1.000
_cell.angle_alpha   90.00
_cell.angle_beta   90.00
_cell.angle_gamma   90.00
#
_symmetry.space_group_name_H-M   'P 1'
#
loop_
_entity.id
_entity.type
_entity.pdbx_description
1 polymer ?
#
loop_
_entity_poly.entity_id
_entity_poly.type
_entity_poly.pdbx_seq_one_letter_code
_entity_poly.pdbx_strand_id
1 'polypeptide(L)'
;MKAKVFKYKSDGNTVVAPYMELEPYAENVYLSLSRKNEDGNEDDDCFHVVCRIENVYFSSGQYSRRFLKGEGCREEAATYCRNWIADTLQDAERGTFVRLISVRVFEALGLDATPLVQAREAYKRKQEQKRREWEEKEAEERRAREEQHQRLLDEQKQKFLDGERITGGMFLEITGRDGFDIHIRTKGTFNRHVMGINKEGTISYRKIKGHRTPDFTGCHKAVSAYLAFITEKEGKQ
;
A
#
# COMPACT_ATOMS: atom_id res chain seq x y z
N MET A 1 5.08 -39.48 19.74
CA MET A 1 6.34 -39.18 20.47
C MET A 1 6.37 -37.71 20.83
N LYS A 2 7.13 -37.30 21.86
CA LYS A 2 7.21 -35.89 22.26
C LYS A 2 8.60 -35.31 21.97
N ALA A 3 8.66 -34.17 21.28
CA ALA A 3 9.93 -33.51 20.95
C ALA A 3 9.83 -31.98 21.02
N LYS A 4 10.96 -31.29 21.20
CA LYS A 4 11.04 -29.84 21.03
C LYS A 4 10.99 -29.52 19.55
N VAL A 5 10.03 -28.67 19.13
CA VAL A 5 9.83 -28.32 17.72
C VAL A 5 9.98 -26.82 17.55
N PHE A 6 10.91 -26.38 16.70
CA PHE A 6 10.98 -24.99 16.29
C PHE A 6 9.70 -24.63 15.52
N LYS A 7 9.02 -23.56 15.92
CA LYS A 7 7.88 -23.02 15.19
C LYS A 7 7.74 -21.52 15.41
N TYR A 8 7.02 -20.86 14.52
CA TYR A 8 6.61 -19.49 14.76
C TYR A 8 5.53 -19.42 15.84
N LYS A 9 5.64 -18.39 16.68
CA LYS A 9 4.52 -17.93 17.51
C LYS A 9 3.46 -17.32 16.60
N SER A 10 2.25 -17.12 17.12
CA SER A 10 1.14 -16.46 16.42
C SER A 10 1.46 -15.04 15.93
N ASP A 11 2.53 -14.40 16.45
CA ASP A 11 3.01 -13.09 15.98
C ASP A 11 3.74 -13.15 14.62
N GLY A 12 4.01 -14.35 14.09
CA GLY A 12 4.68 -14.56 12.80
C GLY A 12 6.16 -14.18 12.75
N ASN A 13 6.73 -13.66 13.84
CA ASN A 13 8.07 -13.08 13.87
C ASN A 13 9.00 -13.75 14.89
N THR A 14 8.43 -14.35 15.93
CA THR A 14 9.19 -15.01 16.99
C THR A 14 9.24 -16.51 16.76
N VAL A 15 10.45 -17.09 16.75
CA VAL A 15 10.64 -18.54 16.72
C VAL A 15 10.79 -19.06 18.14
N VAL A 16 9.98 -20.05 18.50
CA VAL A 16 9.97 -20.74 19.80
C VAL A 16 10.18 -22.24 19.60
N ALA A 17 10.59 -22.95 20.66
CA ALA A 17 10.81 -24.40 20.63
C ALA A 17 10.01 -25.15 21.72
N PRO A 18 8.66 -25.12 21.68
CA PRO A 18 7.84 -25.86 22.62
C PRO A 18 7.98 -27.38 22.43
N TYR A 19 7.71 -28.14 23.50
CA TYR A 19 7.49 -29.58 23.37
C TYR A 19 6.12 -29.85 22.75
N MET A 20 6.07 -30.70 21.73
CA MET A 20 4.85 -31.04 21.00
C MET A 20 4.70 -32.55 20.88
N GLU A 21 3.45 -33.03 20.88
CA GLU A 21 3.13 -34.42 20.55
C GLU A 21 3.16 -34.60 19.03
N LEU A 22 3.94 -35.57 18.58
CA LEU A 22 4.24 -35.85 17.19
C LEU A 22 3.79 -37.25 16.79
N GLU A 23 3.00 -37.31 15.73
CA GLU A 23 2.54 -38.53 15.07
C GLU A 23 3.33 -38.74 13.78
N PRO A 24 3.91 -39.93 13.53
CA PRO A 24 4.60 -40.20 12.27
C PRO A 24 3.66 -40.08 11.07
N TYR A 25 4.13 -39.44 9.99
CA TYR A 25 3.35 -39.26 8.76
C TYR A 25 4.07 -39.73 7.50
N ALA A 26 5.36 -39.41 7.38
CA ALA A 26 6.23 -39.91 6.32
C ALA A 26 7.68 -39.99 6.84
N GLU A 27 8.62 -40.41 5.98
CA GLU A 27 10.04 -40.45 6.34
C GLU A 27 10.51 -39.06 6.80
N ASN A 28 11.01 -38.97 8.03
CA ASN A 28 11.45 -37.72 8.67
C ASN A 28 10.37 -36.63 8.79
N VAL A 29 9.08 -36.97 8.59
CA VAL A 29 7.97 -36.03 8.70
C VAL A 29 6.94 -36.52 9.70
N TYR A 30 6.52 -35.59 10.56
CA TYR A 30 5.56 -35.82 11.62
C TYR A 30 4.44 -34.79 11.56
N LEU A 31 3.29 -35.15 12.13
CA LEU A 31 2.16 -34.24 12.31
C LEU A 31 1.96 -33.93 13.79
N SER A 32 1.53 -32.70 14.06
CA SER A 32 1.07 -32.29 15.37
C SER A 32 -0.17 -31.44 15.23
N LEU A 33 -1.21 -31.75 15.99
CA LEU A 33 -2.47 -31.02 15.92
C LEU A 33 -2.22 -29.55 16.30
N SER A 34 -2.55 -28.64 15.38
CA SER A 34 -2.39 -27.20 15.57
C SER A 34 -3.67 -26.54 16.04
N ARG A 35 -4.79 -26.83 15.37
CA ARG A 35 -6.11 -26.28 15.68
C ARG A 35 -7.16 -27.30 15.29
N LYS A 36 -8.10 -27.57 16.20
CA LYS A 36 -9.32 -28.31 15.88
C LYS A 36 -10.30 -27.40 15.17
N ASN A 37 -11.00 -27.94 14.18
CA ASN A 37 -12.11 -27.22 13.59
C ASN A 37 -13.24 -27.05 14.63
N GLU A 38 -13.82 -25.86 14.69
CA GLU A 38 -14.92 -25.52 15.60
C GLU A 38 -16.27 -26.03 15.08
N ASP A 39 -16.39 -26.19 13.76
CA ASP A 39 -17.64 -26.63 13.09
C ASP A 39 -17.85 -28.15 13.10
N GLY A 40 -16.99 -28.90 13.81
CA GLY A 40 -17.12 -30.36 13.98
C GLY A 40 -16.66 -31.19 12.77
N ASN A 41 -16.26 -30.58 11.66
CA ASN A 41 -15.65 -31.30 10.54
C ASN A 41 -14.14 -31.53 10.80
N GLU A 42 -13.79 -32.73 11.25
CA GLU A 42 -12.40 -33.13 11.56
C GLU A 42 -11.46 -33.08 10.34
N ASP A 43 -11.99 -33.12 9.11
CA ASP A 43 -11.17 -32.99 7.90
C ASP A 43 -10.57 -31.59 7.71
N ASP A 44 -11.15 -30.60 8.38
CA ASP A 44 -10.62 -29.22 8.39
C ASP A 44 -9.74 -28.95 9.63
N ASP A 45 -9.45 -29.96 10.45
CA ASP A 45 -8.44 -29.84 11.49
C ASP A 45 -7.09 -29.45 10.88
N CYS A 46 -6.45 -28.43 11.44
CA CYS A 46 -5.14 -27.98 10.99
C CYS A 46 -4.04 -28.68 11.78
N PHE A 47 -3.04 -29.19 11.07
CA PHE A 47 -1.86 -29.84 11.60
C PHE A 47 -0.61 -29.02 11.25
N HIS A 48 0.29 -28.91 12.21
CA HIS A 48 1.68 -28.60 11.91
C HIS A 48 2.31 -29.81 11.22
N VAL A 49 2.82 -29.60 10.01
CA VAL A 49 3.77 -30.53 9.38
C VAL A 49 5.14 -30.21 9.96
N VAL A 50 5.78 -31.22 10.53
CA VAL A 50 7.04 -31.11 11.27
C VAL A 50 8.08 -31.95 10.55
N CYS A 51 9.10 -31.28 10.03
CA CYS A 51 10.27 -31.90 9.44
C CYS A 51 11.28 -32.24 10.54
N ARG A 52 12.00 -33.35 10.36
CA ARG A 52 13.09 -33.78 11.22
C ARG A 52 14.37 -33.89 10.39
N ILE A 53 15.42 -33.23 10.85
CA ILE A 53 16.77 -33.41 10.33
C ILE A 53 17.65 -33.74 11.53
N GLU A 54 18.26 -34.93 11.50
CA GLU A 54 18.98 -35.50 12.64
C GLU A 54 18.13 -35.52 13.93
N ASN A 55 18.47 -34.68 14.92
CA ASN A 55 17.75 -34.53 16.19
C ASN A 55 16.99 -33.19 16.30
N VAL A 56 16.94 -32.41 15.21
CA VAL A 56 16.26 -31.11 15.15
C VAL A 56 14.91 -31.26 14.47
N TYR A 57 13.87 -30.77 15.14
CA TYR A 57 12.50 -30.79 14.65
C TYR A 57 12.01 -29.37 14.43
N PHE A 58 11.36 -29.11 13.30
CA PHE A 58 10.84 -27.78 12.98
C PHE A 58 9.56 -27.86 12.15
N SER A 59 8.66 -26.91 12.34
CA SER A 59 7.42 -26.81 11.58
C SER A 59 7.71 -26.21 10.20
N SER A 60 7.36 -26.95 9.13
CA SER A 60 7.48 -26.49 7.75
C SER A 60 6.24 -25.72 7.26
N GLY A 61 5.10 -25.94 7.90
CA GLY A 61 3.84 -25.24 7.63
C GLY A 61 2.67 -25.80 8.43
N GLN A 62 1.50 -25.18 8.25
CA GLN A 62 0.22 -25.67 8.77
C GLN A 62 -0.67 -26.07 7.59
N TYR A 63 -1.24 -27.27 7.65
CA TYR A 63 -2.05 -27.84 6.58
C TYR A 63 -3.29 -28.50 7.17
N SER A 64 -4.41 -28.47 6.44
CA SER A 64 -5.61 -29.18 6.86
C SER A 64 -5.44 -30.69 6.71
N ARG A 65 -6.16 -31.46 7.53
CA ARG A 65 -6.20 -32.92 7.44
C ARG A 65 -6.60 -33.39 6.04
N ARG A 66 -7.57 -32.72 5.42
CA ARG A 66 -8.01 -32.98 4.05
C ARG A 66 -6.86 -32.88 3.04
N PHE A 67 -6.05 -31.83 3.12
CA PHE A 67 -4.88 -31.67 2.24
C PHE A 67 -3.88 -32.81 2.47
N LEU A 68 -3.60 -33.15 3.72
CA LEU A 68 -2.64 -34.20 4.08
C LEU A 68 -3.10 -35.63 3.71
N LYS A 69 -4.39 -35.83 3.42
CA LYS A 69 -4.92 -37.09 2.89
C LYS A 69 -4.79 -37.20 1.37
N GLY A 70 -4.37 -36.13 0.68
CA GLY A 70 -4.19 -36.12 -0.77
C GLY A 70 -3.16 -37.15 -1.23
N GLU A 71 -3.36 -37.65 -2.45
CA GLU A 71 -2.42 -38.53 -3.12
C GLU A 71 -1.08 -37.81 -3.35
N GLY A 72 0.04 -38.48 -3.14
CA GLY A 72 1.39 -37.89 -3.27
C GLY A 72 1.83 -36.96 -2.12
N CYS A 73 0.93 -36.44 -1.29
CA CYS A 73 1.28 -35.47 -0.24
C CYS A 73 2.34 -35.98 0.76
N ARG A 74 2.31 -37.28 1.09
CA ARG A 74 3.32 -37.91 1.97
C ARG A 74 4.71 -37.94 1.32
N GLU A 75 4.77 -38.25 0.04
CA GLU A 75 6.01 -38.36 -0.74
C GLU A 75 6.61 -36.98 -1.00
N GLU A 76 5.76 -36.01 -1.33
CA GLU A 76 6.14 -34.60 -1.46
C GLU A 76 6.69 -34.05 -0.14
N ALA A 77 6.02 -34.31 0.98
CA ALA A 77 6.47 -33.85 2.28
C ALA A 77 7.82 -34.47 2.68
N ALA A 78 8.01 -35.78 2.43
CA ALA A 78 9.28 -36.46 2.68
C ALA A 78 10.40 -35.89 1.78
N THR A 79 10.11 -35.65 0.50
CA THR A 79 11.06 -35.06 -0.46
C THR A 79 11.45 -33.64 -0.05
N TYR A 80 10.47 -32.82 0.31
CA TYR A 80 10.69 -31.48 0.84
C TYR A 80 11.60 -31.53 2.08
N CYS A 81 11.31 -32.41 3.05
CA CYS A 81 12.12 -32.55 4.26
C CYS A 81 13.55 -32.98 3.96
N ARG A 82 13.75 -33.90 3.01
CA ARG A 82 15.09 -34.37 2.60
C ARG A 82 15.91 -33.27 1.91
N ASN A 83 15.28 -32.47 1.06
CA ASN A 83 15.96 -31.44 0.27
C ASN A 83 16.07 -30.08 1.00
N TRP A 84 15.41 -29.95 2.16
CA TRP A 84 15.20 -28.67 2.84
C TRP A 84 16.48 -27.83 3.06
N ILE A 85 17.61 -28.46 3.44
CA ILE A 85 18.87 -27.73 3.64
C ILE A 85 19.37 -27.14 2.32
N ALA A 86 19.42 -27.95 1.26
CA ALA A 86 19.92 -27.54 -0.04
C ALA A 86 19.03 -26.44 -0.65
N ASP A 87 17.70 -26.63 -0.57
CA ASP A 87 16.72 -25.66 -1.07
C ASP A 87 16.83 -24.33 -0.30
N THR A 88 17.01 -24.37 1.02
CA THR A 88 17.16 -23.17 1.85
C THR A 88 18.43 -22.38 1.51
N LEU A 89 19.54 -23.06 1.24
CA LEU A 89 20.79 -22.42 0.80
C LEU A 89 20.64 -21.82 -0.60
N GLN A 90 20.04 -22.56 -1.53
CA GLN A 90 19.77 -22.07 -2.88
C GLN A 90 18.85 -20.85 -2.89
N ASP A 91 17.85 -20.82 -2.01
CA ASP A 91 16.97 -19.68 -1.80
C ASP A 91 17.73 -18.45 -1.30
N ALA A 92 18.64 -18.64 -0.33
CA ALA A 92 19.49 -17.57 0.18
C ALA A 92 20.40 -16.98 -0.92
N GLU A 93 21.00 -17.84 -1.75
CA GLU A 93 21.84 -17.42 -2.89
C GLU A 93 21.05 -16.66 -3.96
N ARG A 94 19.81 -17.10 -4.25
CA ARG A 94 18.90 -16.41 -5.17
C ARG A 94 18.38 -15.07 -4.61
N GLY A 95 18.66 -14.76 -3.34
CA GLY A 95 18.16 -13.58 -2.66
C GLY A 95 16.65 -13.62 -2.43
N THR A 96 16.07 -14.82 -2.34
CA THR A 96 14.66 -14.99 -1.95
C THR A 96 14.51 -14.77 -0.44
N PHE A 97 13.26 -14.71 0.02
CA PHE A 97 12.99 -14.49 1.43
C PHE A 97 13.33 -15.74 2.25
N VAL A 98 14.43 -15.67 3.00
CA VAL A 98 14.82 -16.71 3.96
C VAL A 98 14.06 -16.54 5.27
N ARG A 99 13.43 -17.59 5.77
CA ARG A 99 12.67 -17.57 7.03
C ARG A 99 13.61 -17.56 8.25
N LEU A 100 13.23 -16.86 9.32
CA LEU A 100 14.01 -16.84 10.58
C LEU A 100 14.12 -18.23 11.21
N ILE A 101 13.08 -19.07 11.08
CA ILE A 101 13.14 -20.46 11.55
C ILE A 101 14.28 -21.23 10.90
N SER A 102 14.61 -20.94 9.64
CA SER A 102 15.70 -21.60 8.93
C SER A 102 17.05 -21.31 9.58
N VAL A 103 17.28 -20.06 9.98
CA VAL A 103 18.49 -19.65 10.73
C VAL A 103 18.60 -20.44 12.04
N ARG A 104 17.50 -20.54 12.80
CA ARG A 104 17.49 -21.29 14.08
C ARG A 104 17.73 -22.78 13.90
N VAL A 105 17.20 -23.36 12.83
CA VAL A 105 17.43 -24.78 12.51
C VAL A 105 18.90 -25.01 12.14
N PHE A 106 19.52 -24.13 11.35
CA PHE A 106 20.95 -24.21 11.02
C PHE A 106 21.82 -24.09 12.27
N GLU A 107 21.55 -23.11 13.13
CA GLU A 107 22.23 -22.95 14.43
C GLU A 107 22.12 -24.22 15.30
N ALA A 108 20.93 -24.83 15.37
CA ALA A 108 20.69 -26.02 16.17
C ALA A 108 21.33 -27.29 15.59
N LEU A 109 21.49 -27.36 14.27
CA LEU A 109 22.22 -28.43 13.57
C LEU A 109 23.74 -28.23 13.61
N GLY A 110 24.24 -27.09 14.10
CA GLY A 110 25.67 -26.75 14.03
C GLY A 110 26.17 -26.43 12.62
N LEU A 111 25.27 -26.08 11.70
CA LEU A 111 25.59 -25.67 10.33
C LEU A 111 25.91 -24.17 10.28
N ASP A 112 26.64 -23.74 9.24
CA ASP A 112 26.91 -22.32 9.02
C ASP A 112 25.63 -21.56 8.62
N ALA A 113 25.11 -20.76 9.55
CA ALA A 113 23.93 -19.93 9.33
C ALA A 113 24.27 -18.56 8.69
N THR A 114 25.56 -18.23 8.49
CA THR A 114 26.02 -16.94 7.97
C THR A 114 25.38 -16.58 6.62
N PRO A 115 25.29 -17.48 5.62
CA PRO A 115 24.65 -17.16 4.34
C PRO A 115 23.18 -16.76 4.51
N LEU A 116 22.46 -17.40 5.44
CA LEU A 116 21.04 -17.11 5.69
C LEU A 116 20.85 -15.75 6.36
N VAL A 117 21.73 -15.39 7.30
CA VAL A 117 21.69 -14.08 7.97
C VAL A 117 21.96 -12.97 6.96
N GLN A 118 23.00 -13.12 6.13
CA GLN A 118 23.34 -12.16 5.08
C GLN A 118 22.20 -11.98 4.07
N ALA A 119 21.59 -13.08 3.60
CA ALA A 119 20.45 -13.02 2.68
C ALA A 119 19.27 -12.24 3.29
N ARG A 120 18.98 -12.44 4.58
CA ARG A 120 17.91 -11.70 5.28
C ARG A 120 18.19 -10.21 5.40
N GLU A 121 19.43 -9.81 5.67
CA GLU A 121 19.83 -8.40 5.71
C GLU A 121 19.75 -7.74 4.34
N ALA A 122 20.26 -8.42 3.31
CA ALA A 122 20.18 -7.96 1.92
C ALA A 122 18.73 -7.78 1.47
N TYR A 123 17.85 -8.73 1.81
CA TYR A 123 16.43 -8.63 1.52
C TYR A 123 15.78 -7.40 2.19
N LYS A 124 16.08 -7.14 3.47
CA LYS A 124 15.58 -5.95 4.18
C LYS A 124 16.04 -4.64 3.52
N ARG A 125 17.33 -4.54 3.14
CA ARG A 125 17.88 -3.37 2.44
C ARG A 125 17.16 -3.12 1.10
N LYS A 126 16.91 -4.18 0.33
CA LYS A 126 16.17 -4.08 -0.95
C LYS A 126 14.73 -3.60 -0.77
N GLN A 127 14.04 -4.05 0.29
CA GLN A 127 12.69 -3.59 0.61
C GLN A 127 12.66 -2.11 1.01
N GLU A 128 13.63 -1.68 1.82
CA GLU A 128 13.75 -0.26 2.19
C GLU A 128 14.07 0.61 0.98
N GLN A 129 14.97 0.18 0.10
CA GLN A 129 15.27 0.90 -1.13
C GLN A 129 14.03 1.05 -2.01
N LYS A 130 13.28 -0.03 -2.25
CA LYS A 130 12.03 0.02 -3.01
C LYS A 130 10.99 0.97 -2.41
N ARG A 131 10.89 1.02 -1.08
CA ARG A 131 10.00 1.95 -0.38
C ARG A 131 10.41 3.40 -0.64
N ARG A 132 11.71 3.70 -0.55
CA ARG A 132 12.24 5.05 -0.85
C ARG A 132 12.01 5.44 -2.30
N GLU A 133 12.30 4.55 -3.25
CA GLU A 133 12.05 4.78 -4.68
C GLU A 133 10.56 5.06 -4.95
N TRP A 134 9.66 4.36 -4.25
CA TRP A 134 8.22 4.61 -4.36
C TRP A 134 7.82 5.97 -3.79
N GLU A 135 8.33 6.32 -2.60
CA GLU A 135 8.10 7.61 -1.96
C GLU A 135 8.64 8.77 -2.82
N GLU A 136 9.83 8.62 -3.40
CA GLU A 136 10.43 9.58 -4.33
C GLU A 136 9.59 9.75 -5.59
N LYS A 137 9.15 8.64 -6.20
CA LYS A 137 8.28 8.68 -7.38
C LYS A 137 6.93 9.34 -7.08
N GLU A 138 6.31 9.03 -5.94
CA GLU A 138 5.06 9.67 -5.53
C GLU A 138 5.25 11.17 -5.29
N ALA A 139 6.37 11.56 -4.69
CA ALA A 139 6.70 12.97 -4.47
C ALA A 139 6.98 13.70 -5.79
N GLU A 140 7.66 13.07 -6.75
CA GLU A 140 7.89 13.62 -8.09
C GLU A 140 6.58 13.75 -8.86
N GLU A 141 5.72 12.73 -8.85
CA GLU A 141 4.39 12.79 -9.47
C GLU A 141 3.53 13.90 -8.85
N ARG A 142 3.61 14.09 -7.52
CA ARG A 142 2.89 15.17 -6.83
C ARG A 142 3.40 16.54 -7.27
N ARG A 143 4.72 16.75 -7.29
CA ARG A 143 5.33 17.99 -7.79
C ARG A 143 4.95 18.26 -9.24
N ALA A 144 5.01 17.25 -10.10
CA ALA A 144 4.62 17.38 -11.51
C ALA A 144 3.15 17.76 -11.68
N ARG A 145 2.24 17.19 -10.88
CA ARG A 145 0.82 17.56 -10.86
C ARG A 145 0.60 18.99 -10.37
N GLU A 146 1.31 19.39 -9.31
CA GLU A 146 1.27 20.75 -8.79
C GLU A 146 1.78 21.75 -9.83
N GLU A 147 2.90 21.48 -10.50
CA GLU A 147 3.44 22.31 -11.58
C GLU A 147 2.47 22.40 -12.78
N GLN A 148 1.89 21.27 -13.21
CA GLN A 148 0.88 21.26 -14.27
C GLN A 148 -0.35 22.07 -13.88
N HIS A 149 -0.80 21.95 -12.63
CA HIS A 149 -1.91 22.74 -12.11
C HIS A 149 -1.58 24.24 -12.08
N GLN A 150 -0.37 24.64 -11.68
CA GLN A 150 0.06 26.03 -11.72
C GLN A 150 0.09 26.59 -13.14
N ARG A 151 0.64 25.85 -14.10
CA ARG A 151 0.64 26.25 -15.52
C ARG A 151 -0.77 26.42 -16.06
N LEU A 152 -1.70 25.54 -15.69
CA LEU A 152 -3.11 25.66 -16.06
C LEU A 152 -3.73 26.94 -15.50
N LEU A 153 -3.46 27.26 -14.23
CA LEU A 153 -3.94 28.50 -13.61
C LEU A 153 -3.39 29.74 -14.33
N ASP A 154 -2.12 29.74 -14.73
CA ASP A 154 -1.52 30.84 -15.51
C ASP A 154 -2.18 30.99 -16.89
N GLU A 155 -2.37 29.90 -17.62
CA GLU A 155 -3.03 29.91 -18.92
C GLU A 155 -4.46 30.44 -18.82
N GLN A 156 -5.21 29.98 -17.82
CA GLN A 156 -6.60 30.41 -17.61
C GLN A 156 -6.68 31.85 -17.12
N LYS A 157 -5.74 32.30 -16.28
CA LYS A 157 -5.63 33.70 -15.90
C LYS A 157 -5.40 34.57 -17.12
N GLN A 158 -4.49 34.19 -18.01
CA GLN A 158 -4.24 34.94 -19.24
C GLN A 158 -5.49 35.01 -20.13
N LYS A 159 -6.17 33.89 -20.37
CA LYS A 159 -7.44 33.84 -21.12
C LYS A 159 -8.48 34.80 -20.54
N PHE A 160 -8.64 34.81 -19.22
CA PHE A 160 -9.55 35.73 -18.54
C PHE A 160 -9.16 37.19 -18.78
N LEU A 161 -7.88 37.54 -18.68
CA LEU A 161 -7.37 38.89 -18.92
C LEU A 161 -7.49 39.31 -20.39
N ASP A 162 -7.43 38.36 -21.32
CA ASP A 162 -7.66 38.60 -22.75
C ASP A 162 -9.15 38.82 -23.08
N GLY A 163 -10.05 38.51 -22.14
CA GLY A 163 -11.51 38.67 -22.27
C GLY A 163 -12.25 37.39 -22.64
N GLU A 164 -11.54 36.26 -22.70
CA GLU A 164 -12.15 34.95 -22.87
C GLU A 164 -12.91 34.53 -21.60
N ARG A 165 -13.83 33.58 -21.78
CA ARG A 165 -14.60 33.01 -20.68
C ARG A 165 -13.85 31.85 -20.03
N ILE A 166 -13.66 31.95 -18.72
CA ILE A 166 -13.17 30.85 -17.87
C ILE A 166 -14.29 30.36 -16.94
N THR A 167 -14.15 29.15 -16.41
CA THR A 167 -15.16 28.59 -15.50
C THR A 167 -15.17 29.33 -14.16
N GLY A 168 -16.31 29.28 -13.45
CA GLY A 168 -16.42 29.88 -12.12
C GLY A 168 -15.43 29.29 -11.11
N GLY A 169 -15.17 27.98 -11.18
CA GLY A 169 -14.18 27.30 -10.35
C GLY A 169 -12.75 27.80 -10.62
N MET A 170 -12.38 27.89 -11.90
CA MET A 170 -11.05 28.38 -12.29
C MET A 170 -10.81 29.82 -11.83
N PHE A 171 -11.83 30.69 -11.92
CA PHE A 171 -11.76 32.05 -11.40
C PHE A 171 -11.50 32.07 -9.88
N LEU A 172 -12.14 31.19 -9.11
CA LEU A 172 -11.91 31.08 -7.67
C LEU A 172 -10.50 30.57 -7.34
N GLU A 173 -9.99 29.61 -8.09
CA GLU A 173 -8.64 29.05 -7.88
C GLU A 173 -7.56 30.10 -8.18
N ILE A 174 -7.69 30.82 -9.30
CA ILE A 174 -6.79 31.92 -9.68
C ILE A 174 -6.80 33.02 -8.61
N THR A 175 -7.98 33.50 -8.23
CA THR A 175 -8.10 34.58 -7.22
C THR A 175 -7.56 34.14 -5.85
N GLY A 176 -7.82 32.90 -5.45
CA GLY A 176 -7.26 32.31 -4.23
C GLY A 176 -5.73 32.26 -4.25
N ARG A 177 -5.13 31.83 -5.37
CA ARG A 177 -3.68 31.80 -5.56
C ARG A 177 -3.05 33.19 -5.45
N ASP A 178 -3.71 34.19 -6.01
CA ASP A 178 -3.22 35.58 -6.01
C ASP A 178 -3.42 36.28 -4.66
N GLY A 179 -4.08 35.62 -3.70
CA GLY A 179 -4.37 36.13 -2.35
C GLY A 179 -5.60 37.04 -2.30
N PHE A 180 -6.47 37.00 -3.31
CA PHE A 180 -7.71 37.75 -3.36
C PHE A 180 -8.87 36.91 -2.79
N ASP A 181 -9.31 37.24 -1.57
CA ASP A 181 -10.39 36.49 -0.94
C ASP A 181 -11.78 36.97 -1.39
N ILE A 182 -12.56 36.03 -1.94
CA ILE A 182 -13.94 36.24 -2.33
C ILE A 182 -14.87 35.80 -1.20
N HIS A 183 -15.86 36.62 -0.86
CA HIS A 183 -16.84 36.33 0.17
C HIS A 183 -17.51 34.96 -0.04
N ILE A 184 -17.68 34.18 1.05
CA ILE A 184 -18.13 32.76 1.01
C ILE A 184 -19.45 32.54 0.26
N ARG A 185 -20.43 33.45 0.36
CA ARG A 185 -21.69 33.35 -0.38
C ARG A 185 -21.48 33.47 -1.88
N THR A 186 -20.56 34.34 -2.30
CA THR A 186 -20.19 34.56 -3.70
C THR A 186 -19.41 33.37 -4.25
N LYS A 187 -18.48 32.79 -3.46
CA LYS A 187 -17.82 31.52 -3.80
C LYS A 187 -18.84 30.39 -4.07
N GLY A 188 -19.87 30.29 -3.23
CA GLY A 188 -20.97 29.35 -3.42
C GLY A 188 -21.73 29.55 -4.73
N THR A 189 -21.97 30.79 -5.15
CA THR A 189 -22.60 31.10 -6.43
C THR A 189 -21.71 30.74 -7.61
N PHE A 190 -20.42 31.05 -7.56
CA PHE A 190 -19.44 30.66 -8.58
C PHE A 190 -19.41 29.15 -8.79
N ASN A 191 -19.30 28.36 -7.72
CA ASN A 191 -19.18 26.91 -7.81
C ASN A 191 -20.46 26.21 -8.31
N ARG A 192 -21.64 26.69 -7.92
CA ARG A 192 -22.90 25.97 -8.23
C ARG A 192 -23.56 26.41 -9.53
N HIS A 193 -23.39 27.67 -9.91
CA HIS A 193 -24.23 28.27 -10.95
C HIS A 193 -23.43 28.82 -12.13
N VAL A 194 -22.23 29.36 -11.91
CA VAL A 194 -21.43 29.99 -12.98
C VAL A 194 -20.71 28.92 -13.80
N MET A 195 -21.06 28.80 -15.08
CA MET A 195 -20.34 27.94 -16.03
C MET A 195 -19.21 28.68 -16.74
N GLY A 196 -19.34 30.00 -16.88
CA GLY A 196 -18.35 30.83 -17.55
C GLY A 196 -18.44 32.28 -17.10
N ILE A 197 -17.31 32.94 -16.94
CA ILE A 197 -17.18 34.36 -16.63
C ILE A 197 -15.97 34.93 -17.36
N ASN A 198 -16.08 36.16 -17.83
CA ASN A 198 -14.97 36.91 -18.44
C ASN A 198 -14.74 38.24 -17.71
N LYS A 199 -13.70 38.97 -18.08
CA LYS A 199 -13.30 40.22 -17.43
C LYS A 199 -14.35 41.34 -17.52
N GLU A 200 -15.17 41.36 -18.56
CA GLU A 200 -16.28 42.32 -18.69
C GLU A 200 -17.44 42.01 -17.71
N GLY A 201 -17.35 40.88 -16.98
CA GLY A 201 -18.36 40.45 -16.04
C GLY A 201 -19.53 39.71 -16.68
N THR A 202 -19.42 39.26 -17.93
CA THR A 202 -20.48 38.51 -18.61
C THR A 202 -20.50 37.06 -18.13
N ILE A 203 -21.59 36.67 -17.48
CA ILE A 203 -21.74 35.34 -16.87
C ILE A 203 -22.61 34.43 -17.75
N SER A 204 -22.12 33.23 -18.04
CA SER A 204 -22.96 32.09 -18.43
C SER A 204 -23.22 31.22 -17.22
N TYR A 205 -24.48 30.75 -17.08
CA TYR A 205 -24.88 29.99 -15.90
C TYR A 205 -25.79 28.82 -16.27
N ARG A 206 -25.81 27.81 -15.40
CA ARG A 206 -26.72 26.67 -15.50
C ARG A 206 -28.05 27.03 -14.85
N LYS A 207 -29.12 27.13 -15.64
CA LYS A 207 -30.48 27.30 -15.12
C LYS A 207 -31.04 25.95 -14.67
N ILE A 208 -31.34 25.83 -13.37
CA ILE A 208 -31.97 24.63 -12.81
C ILE A 208 -33.49 24.79 -12.92
N LYS A 209 -34.17 23.81 -13.50
CA LYS A 209 -35.62 23.81 -13.68
C LYS A 209 -36.31 23.90 -12.30
N GLY A 210 -37.30 24.79 -12.19
CA GLY A 210 -38.06 25.00 -10.93
C GLY A 210 -37.40 25.92 -9.91
N HIS A 211 -36.16 26.38 -10.13
CA HIS A 211 -35.49 27.33 -9.25
C HIS A 211 -35.44 28.74 -9.86
N ARG A 212 -35.48 29.77 -8.99
CA ARG A 212 -35.27 31.16 -9.39
C ARG A 212 -33.85 31.34 -9.94
N THR A 213 -33.69 32.23 -10.93
CA THR A 213 -32.36 32.64 -11.41
C THR A 213 -31.54 33.19 -10.24
N PRO A 214 -30.31 32.70 -10.02
CA PRO A 214 -29.43 33.19 -8.98
C PRO A 214 -29.12 34.68 -9.15
N ASP A 215 -28.89 35.37 -8.04
CA ASP A 215 -28.35 36.74 -8.06
C ASP A 215 -26.83 36.70 -8.26
N PHE A 216 -26.37 37.32 -9.35
CA PHE A 216 -24.95 37.38 -9.72
C PHE A 216 -24.29 38.71 -9.35
N THR A 217 -24.99 39.62 -8.66
CA THR A 217 -24.44 40.92 -8.24
C THR A 217 -23.13 40.77 -7.48
N GLY A 218 -23.04 39.76 -6.60
CA GLY A 218 -21.80 39.45 -5.88
C GLY A 218 -20.65 39.00 -6.81
N CYS A 219 -20.96 38.23 -7.85
CA CYS A 219 -19.97 37.75 -8.83
C CYS A 219 -19.43 38.91 -9.67
N HIS A 220 -20.29 39.82 -10.14
CA HIS A 220 -19.86 41.01 -10.90
C HIS A 220 -18.94 41.90 -10.05
N LYS A 221 -19.31 42.15 -8.79
CA LYS A 221 -18.46 42.90 -7.84
C LYS A 221 -17.11 42.22 -7.61
N ALA A 222 -17.09 40.89 -7.50
CA ALA A 222 -15.85 40.13 -7.32
C ALA A 222 -14.92 40.25 -8.54
N VAL A 223 -15.45 40.21 -9.76
CA VAL A 223 -14.65 40.43 -10.98
C VAL A 223 -14.04 41.83 -10.99
N SER A 224 -14.85 42.87 -10.80
CA SER A 224 -14.34 44.25 -10.81
C SER A 224 -13.31 44.49 -9.72
N ALA A 225 -13.54 43.98 -8.51
CA ALA A 225 -12.61 44.11 -7.40
C ALA A 225 -11.31 43.33 -7.61
N TYR A 226 -11.38 42.14 -8.20
CA TYR A 226 -10.20 41.35 -8.54
C TYR A 226 -9.36 42.04 -9.63
N LEU A 227 -9.98 42.60 -10.67
CA LEU A 227 -9.28 43.36 -11.70
C LEU A 227 -8.56 44.60 -11.13
N ALA A 228 -9.19 45.30 -10.19
CA ALA A 228 -8.53 46.42 -9.48
C ALA A 228 -7.37 45.93 -8.59
N PHE A 229 -7.51 44.78 -7.94
CA PHE A 229 -6.47 44.21 -7.09
C PHE A 229 -5.20 43.84 -7.86
N ILE A 230 -5.34 43.25 -9.05
CA ILE A 230 -4.18 42.88 -9.87
C ILE A 230 -3.47 44.11 -10.45
N THR A 231 -4.22 45.13 -10.89
CA THR A 231 -3.61 46.37 -11.42
C THR A 231 -2.86 47.15 -10.34
N GLU A 232 -3.37 47.17 -9.10
CA GLU A 232 -2.66 47.75 -7.96
C GLU A 232 -1.39 47.00 -7.57
N LYS A 233 -1.35 45.68 -7.78
CA LYS A 233 -0.14 44.86 -7.53
C LYS A 233 0.90 45.07 -8.61
N GLU A 234 0.50 45.11 -9.88
CA GLU A 234 1.40 45.31 -11.02
C GLU A 234 2.01 46.73 -11.04
N GLY A 235 1.28 47.75 -10.59
CA GLY A 235 1.79 49.13 -10.49
C GLY A 235 2.74 49.40 -9.31
N LYS A 236 2.98 48.39 -8.43
CA LYS A 236 3.87 48.50 -7.26
C LYS A 236 5.15 47.66 -7.39
N GLN A 237 5.34 46.95 -8.49
CA GLN A 237 6.59 46.26 -8.87
C GLN A 237 7.47 47.18 -9.73
#